data_AF-A0A5S4T2Q2-F1
#
_entry.id   AF-A0A5S4T2Q2-F1
#
_cell.length_a   1.000
_cell.length_b   1.000
_cell.length_c   1.000
_cell.angle_alpha   90.00
_cell.angle_beta   90.00
_cell.angle_gamma   90.00
#
_symmetry.space_group_name_H-M   'P 1'
#
loop_
_entity.id
_entity.type
_entity.pdbx_description
1 polymer ?
#
loop_
_entity_poly.entity_id
_entity_poly.type
_entity_poly.pdbx_seq_one_letter_code
_entity_poly.pdbx_strand_id
1 'polypeptide(L)'
;MPTAVRQSPQRSDENLVVTAIAVFLVAALILGTVAYRYFKHSQQQQEQTRSERQAYKRYNDYLDSTEQATAKPAANPPSPVQTSAPAAAPSMAEKLLSHPAVTPGPGFNAPGVQQTGVAIIDAIDHAQASAKQ
;
A
#
# COMPACT_ATOMS: atom_id res chain seq x y z
N MET A 1 -48.04 -14.90 -70.58
CA MET A 1 -46.79 -14.14 -70.37
C MET A 1 -46.55 -14.04 -68.87
N PRO A 2 -45.75 -14.90 -68.23
CA PRO A 2 -45.41 -14.75 -66.82
C PRO A 2 -44.21 -13.81 -66.68
N THR A 3 -44.39 -12.69 -65.98
CA THR A 3 -43.31 -11.80 -65.55
C THR A 3 -42.57 -12.45 -64.38
N ALA A 4 -41.36 -12.94 -64.64
CA ALA A 4 -40.46 -13.38 -63.57
C ALA A 4 -39.98 -12.15 -62.79
N VAL A 5 -40.51 -11.97 -61.58
CA VAL A 5 -39.97 -10.99 -60.62
C VAL A 5 -38.62 -11.53 -60.15
N ARG A 6 -37.55 -10.94 -60.68
CA ARG A 6 -36.17 -11.23 -60.30
C ARG A 6 -35.95 -10.65 -58.90
N GLN A 7 -36.11 -11.48 -57.87
CA GLN A 7 -35.71 -11.10 -56.51
C GLN A 7 -34.19 -11.02 -56.46
N SER A 8 -33.66 -9.81 -56.24
CA SER A 8 -32.25 -9.55 -55.99
C SER A 8 -31.79 -10.33 -54.74
N PRO A 9 -30.53 -10.81 -54.67
CA PRO A 9 -30.03 -11.50 -53.49
C PRO A 9 -29.77 -10.48 -52.37
N GLN A 10 -30.76 -10.22 -51.54
CA GLN A 10 -30.70 -9.25 -50.42
C GLN A 10 -29.84 -9.72 -49.22
N ARG A 11 -29.38 -10.98 -49.26
CA ARG A 11 -28.76 -11.68 -48.12
C ARG A 11 -27.32 -11.27 -47.80
N SER A 12 -26.62 -10.64 -48.74
CA SER A 12 -25.20 -10.27 -48.59
C SER A 12 -25.00 -9.05 -47.70
N ASP A 13 -25.91 -8.07 -47.76
CA ASP A 13 -25.80 -6.82 -47.00
C ASP A 13 -26.11 -7.03 -45.51
N GLU A 14 -27.10 -7.86 -45.20
CA GLU A 14 -27.46 -8.19 -43.81
C GLU A 14 -26.29 -8.87 -43.07
N ASN A 15 -25.58 -9.78 -43.74
CA ASN A 15 -24.43 -10.45 -43.14
C ASN A 15 -23.23 -9.50 -42.97
N LEU A 16 -23.05 -8.54 -43.88
CA LEU A 16 -22.05 -7.47 -43.74
C LEU A 16 -22.39 -6.54 -42.56
N VAL A 17 -23.65 -6.15 -42.42
CA VAL A 17 -24.12 -5.30 -41.31
C VAL A 17 -23.94 -6.03 -39.98
N VAL A 18 -24.35 -7.29 -39.88
CA VAL A 18 -24.17 -8.10 -38.66
C VAL A 18 -22.69 -8.27 -38.32
N THR A 19 -21.84 -8.51 -39.32
CA THR A 19 -20.38 -8.63 -39.11
C THR A 19 -19.78 -7.30 -38.66
N ALA A 20 -20.17 -6.19 -39.26
CA ALA A 20 -19.70 -4.86 -38.88
C ALA A 20 -20.11 -4.51 -37.43
N ILE A 21 -21.35 -4.82 -37.04
CA ILE A 21 -21.82 -4.64 -35.67
C ILE A 21 -21.03 -5.52 -34.71
N ALA A 22 -20.80 -6.80 -35.05
CA ALA A 22 -20.02 -7.70 -34.21
C ALA A 22 -18.58 -7.19 -33.99
N VAL A 23 -17.91 -6.76 -35.07
CA VAL A 23 -16.55 -6.20 -34.99
C VAL A 23 -16.54 -4.92 -34.16
N PHE A 24 -17.53 -4.03 -34.34
CA PHE A 24 -17.64 -2.81 -33.56
C PHE A 24 -17.83 -3.10 -32.07
N LEU A 25 -18.70 -4.05 -31.71
CA LEU A 25 -18.92 -4.43 -30.32
C LEU A 25 -17.66 -5.01 -29.69
N VAL A 26 -16.94 -5.88 -30.42
CA VAL A 26 -15.66 -6.43 -29.95
C VAL A 26 -14.63 -5.33 -29.76
N ALA A 27 -14.50 -4.42 -30.72
CA ALA A 27 -13.58 -3.29 -30.62
C ALA A 27 -13.92 -2.38 -29.43
N ALA A 28 -15.21 -2.07 -29.21
CA ALA A 28 -15.67 -1.28 -28.08
C ALA A 28 -15.38 -1.96 -26.74
N LEU A 29 -15.51 -3.29 -26.66
CA LEU A 29 -15.23 -4.07 -25.45
C LEU A 29 -13.73 -4.07 -25.13
N ILE A 30 -12.87 -4.19 -26.14
CA ILE A 30 -11.42 -4.05 -26.01
C ILE A 30 -11.05 -2.63 -25.57
N LEU A 31 -11.61 -1.60 -26.22
CA LEU A 31 -11.33 -0.21 -25.87
C LEU A 31 -11.77 0.11 -24.42
N GLY A 32 -12.95 -0.35 -24.04
CA GLY A 32 -13.49 -0.18 -22.69
C GLY A 32 -12.66 -0.88 -21.63
N THR A 33 -12.19 -2.10 -21.88
CA THR A 33 -11.34 -2.84 -20.93
C THR A 33 -9.96 -2.20 -20.76
N VAL A 34 -9.34 -1.72 -21.85
CA VAL A 34 -8.07 -0.99 -21.79
C VAL A 34 -8.24 0.34 -21.05
N ALA A 35 -9.27 1.12 -21.37
CA ALA A 35 -9.58 2.37 -20.69
C ALA A 35 -9.84 2.15 -19.19
N TYR A 36 -10.60 1.10 -18.84
CA TYR A 36 -10.88 0.75 -17.46
C TYR A 36 -9.60 0.37 -16.69
N ARG A 37 -8.72 -0.44 -17.30
CA ARG A 37 -7.43 -0.79 -16.68
C ARG A 37 -6.55 0.44 -16.48
N TYR A 38 -6.47 1.32 -17.48
CA TYR A 38 -5.71 2.55 -17.39
C TYR A 38 -6.25 3.48 -16.29
N PHE A 39 -7.57 3.68 -16.25
CA PHE A 39 -8.21 4.49 -15.20
C PHE A 39 -8.00 3.90 -13.81
N LYS A 40 -8.10 2.58 -13.65
CA LYS A 40 -7.84 1.90 -12.39
C LYS A 40 -6.38 2.07 -11.94
N HIS A 41 -5.42 1.95 -12.84
CA HIS A 41 -4.01 2.24 -12.52
C HIS A 41 -3.80 3.72 -12.17
N SER A 42 -4.45 4.64 -12.87
CA SER A 42 -4.39 6.06 -12.54
C SER A 42 -4.98 6.38 -11.16
N GLN A 43 -6.08 5.73 -10.77
CA GLN A 43 -6.64 5.84 -9.42
C GLN A 43 -5.68 5.30 -8.37
N GLN A 44 -5.07 4.14 -8.59
CA GLN A 44 -4.08 3.57 -7.68
C GLN A 44 -2.88 4.51 -7.48
N GLN A 45 -2.41 5.16 -8.54
CA GLN A 45 -1.34 6.16 -8.44
C GLN A 45 -1.80 7.43 -7.70
N GLN A 46 -3.06 7.85 -7.86
CA GLN A 46 -3.60 8.98 -7.10
C GLN A 46 -3.73 8.67 -5.60
N GLU A 47 -4.10 7.44 -5.25
CA GLU A 47 -4.16 6.99 -3.85
C GLU A 47 -2.76 6.91 -3.23
N GLN A 48 -1.78 6.40 -3.97
CA GLN A 48 -0.38 6.37 -3.55
C GLN A 48 0.20 7.78 -3.37
N THR A 49 -0.04 8.70 -4.30
CA THR A 49 0.45 10.09 -4.17
C THR A 49 -0.25 10.85 -3.05
N ARG A 50 -1.53 10.55 -2.75
CA ARG A 50 -2.22 11.11 -1.59
C ARG A 50 -1.67 10.56 -0.27
N SER A 51 -1.41 9.26 -0.18
CA SER A 51 -0.84 8.66 1.02
C SER A 51 0.59 9.13 1.26
N GLU A 52 1.41 9.25 0.22
CA GLU A 52 2.74 9.87 0.31
C GLU A 52 2.65 11.31 0.80
N ARG A 53 1.79 12.15 0.20
CA ARG A 53 1.63 13.55 0.66
C ARG A 53 1.18 13.64 2.12
N GLN A 54 0.36 12.72 2.59
CA GLN A 54 -0.05 12.66 4.00
C GLN A 54 1.08 12.18 4.92
N ALA A 55 1.94 11.27 4.46
CA ALA A 55 3.13 10.86 5.19
C ALA A 55 4.15 12.00 5.28
N TYR A 56 4.41 12.71 4.18
CA TYR A 56 5.27 13.89 4.16
C TYR A 56 4.76 15.01 5.08
N LYS A 57 3.45 15.29 5.07
CA LYS A 57 2.85 16.28 5.99
C LYS A 57 3.04 15.89 7.46
N ARG A 58 2.78 14.63 7.83
CA ARG A 58 3.01 14.14 9.19
C ARG A 58 4.46 14.22 9.62
N TYR A 59 5.40 13.92 8.72
CA TYR A 59 6.83 14.04 9.00
C TYR A 59 7.23 15.50 9.25
N ASN A 60 6.72 16.42 8.44
CA ASN A 60 7.02 17.84 8.59
C ASN A 60 6.40 18.43 9.88
N ASP A 61 5.17 18.04 10.22
CA ASP A 61 4.53 18.41 11.49
C ASP A 61 5.31 17.88 12.70
N TYR A 62 5.89 16.68 12.62
CA TYR A 62 6.72 16.12 13.69
C TYR A 62 8.01 16.92 13.89
N LEU A 63 8.66 17.34 12.80
CA LEU A 63 9.85 18.19 12.88
C LEU A 63 9.52 19.55 13.50
N ASP A 64 8.47 20.22 13.03
CA ASP A 64 8.04 21.51 13.56
C ASP A 64 7.63 21.42 15.05
N SER A 65 6.90 20.36 15.43
CA SER A 65 6.54 20.10 16.83
C SER A 65 7.77 19.82 17.71
N THR A 66 8.79 19.15 17.16
CA THR A 66 10.03 18.83 17.89
C THR A 66 10.94 20.05 18.02
N GLU A 67 11.00 20.92 17.01
CA GLU A 67 11.71 22.20 17.08
C GLU A 67 11.03 23.17 18.07
N GLN A 68 9.70 23.24 18.08
CA GLN A 68 8.95 24.03 19.06
C GLN A 68 9.05 23.47 20.49
N ALA A 69 9.13 22.15 20.66
CA ALA A 69 9.37 21.51 21.96
C ALA A 69 10.80 21.73 22.49
N THR A 70 11.78 21.92 21.59
CA THR A 70 13.18 22.18 21.95
C THR A 70 13.40 23.65 22.37
N ALA A 71 12.54 24.57 21.93
CA ALA A 71 12.65 26.01 22.25
C ALA A 71 12.03 26.44 23.60
N LYS A 72 11.38 25.54 24.36
CA LYS A 72 10.79 25.87 25.66
C LYS A 72 11.51 25.12 26.80
N PRO A 73 12.21 25.82 27.71
CA PRO A 73 12.77 25.17 28.90
C PRO A 73 11.67 24.48 29.71
N ALA A 74 11.94 23.23 30.09
CA ALA A 74 11.07 22.36 30.85
C ALA A 74 10.50 23.05 32.11
N ALA A 75 9.18 23.08 32.24
CA ALA A 75 8.50 23.35 33.50
C ALA A 75 7.61 22.15 33.84
N ASN A 76 8.04 21.43 34.88
CA ASN A 76 7.38 20.39 35.66
C ASN A 76 7.07 19.04 34.99
N PRO A 77 7.69 17.93 35.44
CA PRO A 77 7.18 16.60 35.17
C PRO A 77 5.88 16.39 35.97
N PRO A 78 4.78 15.90 35.38
CA PRO A 78 3.69 15.37 36.19
C PRO A 78 4.18 14.13 36.93
N SER A 79 4.01 14.13 38.26
CA SER A 79 4.33 13.00 39.13
C SER A 79 3.76 11.69 38.59
N PRO A 80 4.53 10.59 38.57
CA PRO A 80 4.01 9.30 38.11
C PRO A 80 2.98 8.79 39.13
N VAL A 81 1.73 8.74 38.70
CA VAL A 81 0.67 7.99 39.37
C VAL A 81 1.07 6.52 39.33
N GLN A 82 1.43 5.98 40.48
CA GLN A 82 1.82 4.58 40.66
C GLN A 82 0.56 3.71 40.56
N THR A 83 0.14 3.43 39.34
CA THR A 83 -0.83 2.37 39.05
C THR A 83 -0.05 1.10 38.80
N SER A 84 -0.25 0.10 39.64
CA SER A 84 0.27 -1.25 39.48
C SER A 84 -0.27 -1.85 38.18
N ALA A 85 0.40 -1.57 37.07
CA ALA A 85 0.07 -2.11 35.77
C ALA A 85 0.54 -3.58 35.71
N PRO A 86 -0.25 -4.50 35.14
CA PRO A 86 0.25 -5.84 34.81
C PRO A 86 1.51 -5.68 33.96
N ALA A 87 2.52 -6.53 34.20
CA ALA A 87 3.83 -6.48 33.55
C ALA A 87 3.68 -6.10 32.07
N ALA A 88 4.09 -4.88 31.73
CA ALA A 88 3.97 -4.36 30.38
C ALA A 88 4.66 -5.34 29.43
N ALA A 89 3.99 -5.65 28.31
CA ALA A 89 4.61 -6.44 27.26
C ALA A 89 6.01 -5.88 26.98
N PRO A 90 7.05 -6.73 26.90
CA PRO A 90 8.42 -6.26 26.80
C PRO A 90 8.53 -5.28 25.63
N SER A 91 9.11 -4.11 25.91
CA SER A 91 9.27 -3.07 24.89
C SER A 91 10.07 -3.63 23.70
N MET A 92 9.87 -3.08 22.50
CA MET A 92 10.63 -3.50 21.31
C MET A 92 12.14 -3.36 21.53
N ALA A 93 12.56 -2.36 22.31
CA ALA A 93 13.93 -2.21 22.77
C ALA A 93 14.40 -3.37 23.65
N GLU A 94 13.58 -3.81 24.60
CA GLU A 94 13.90 -4.95 25.49
C GLU A 94 14.05 -6.25 24.69
N LYS A 95 13.15 -6.49 23.73
CA LYS A 95 13.21 -7.66 22.84
C LYS A 95 14.49 -7.65 21.98
N LEU A 96 14.96 -6.47 21.60
CA LEU A 96 16.21 -6.32 20.88
C LEU A 96 17.43 -6.53 21.78
N LEU A 97 17.46 -5.90 22.95
CA LEU A 97 18.61 -5.94 23.87
C LEU A 97 18.79 -7.31 24.53
N SER A 98 17.73 -8.12 24.59
CA SER A 98 17.79 -9.51 25.06
C SER A 98 18.39 -10.48 24.03
N HIS A 99 18.57 -10.06 22.77
CA HIS A 99 19.13 -10.91 21.73
C HIS A 99 20.66 -10.71 21.63
N PRO A 100 21.47 -11.78 21.67
CA PRO A 100 22.93 -11.69 21.75
C PRO A 100 23.58 -11.04 20.52
N ALA A 101 22.88 -10.99 19.39
CA ALA A 101 23.36 -10.36 18.16
C ALA A 101 23.08 -8.85 18.08
N VAL A 102 22.50 -8.24 19.12
CA VAL A 102 22.18 -6.82 19.14
C VAL A 102 23.13 -6.08 20.05
N THR A 103 23.82 -5.08 19.50
CA THR A 103 24.58 -4.11 20.28
C THR A 103 24.02 -2.72 19.99
N PRO A 104 23.43 -2.03 20.97
CA PRO A 104 22.85 -0.71 20.73
C PRO A 104 23.96 0.30 20.40
N GLY A 105 23.88 0.89 19.21
CA GLY A 105 24.74 1.98 18.77
C GLY A 105 24.03 3.34 18.82
N PRO A 106 24.74 4.44 18.52
CA PRO A 106 24.11 5.75 18.30
C PRO A 106 22.99 5.62 17.25
N GLY A 107 21.78 6.05 17.60
CA GLY A 107 20.60 5.90 16.74
C GLY A 107 19.73 4.66 17.02
N PHE A 108 20.05 3.82 18.00
CA PHE A 108 19.21 2.68 18.40
C PHE A 108 17.77 3.08 18.77
N ASN A 109 17.60 4.27 19.37
CA ASN A 109 16.29 4.82 19.74
C ASN A 109 15.64 5.66 18.62
N ALA A 110 16.22 5.71 17.43
CA ALA A 110 15.63 6.44 16.31
C ALA A 110 14.31 5.79 15.88
N PRO A 111 13.32 6.58 15.39
CA PRO A 111 12.04 6.04 14.93
C PRO A 111 12.22 4.92 13.90
N GLY A 112 11.57 3.79 14.12
CA GLY A 112 11.58 2.63 13.21
C GLY A 112 12.77 1.67 13.38
N VAL A 113 13.89 2.08 13.97
CA VAL A 113 15.07 1.20 14.13
C VAL A 113 14.75 0.00 15.03
N GLN A 114 14.04 0.23 16.12
CA GLN A 114 13.65 -0.85 17.03
C GLN A 114 12.62 -1.80 16.39
N GLN A 115 11.70 -1.26 15.59
CA GLN A 115 10.69 -2.07 14.89
C GLN A 115 11.34 -2.96 13.82
N THR A 116 12.24 -2.39 13.01
CA THR A 116 13.00 -3.14 11.99
C THR A 116 13.90 -4.18 12.65
N GLY A 117 14.59 -3.81 13.74
CA GLY A 117 15.43 -4.74 14.49
C GLY A 117 14.65 -5.95 15.00
N VAL A 118 13.47 -5.74 15.60
CA VAL A 118 12.62 -6.85 16.07
C VAL A 118 12.20 -7.76 14.92
N ALA A 119 11.79 -7.19 13.78
CA ALA A 119 11.39 -7.97 12.61
C ALA A 119 12.54 -8.84 12.06
N ILE A 120 13.78 -8.33 12.10
CA ILE A 120 14.96 -9.07 11.66
C ILE A 120 15.23 -10.26 12.59
N ILE A 121 15.16 -10.06 13.92
CA ILE A 121 15.37 -11.15 14.89
C ILE A 121 14.30 -12.21 14.73
N ASP A 122 13.03 -11.81 14.63
CA ASP A 122 11.92 -12.76 14.46
C ASP A 122 12.10 -13.62 13.19
N ALA A 123 12.60 -13.04 12.10
CA ALA A 123 12.91 -13.78 10.88
C ALA A 123 14.09 -14.75 11.06
N ILE A 124 15.14 -14.34 11.76
CA ILE A 124 16.32 -15.19 12.03
C ILE A 124 15.93 -16.37 12.92
N ASP A 125 15.21 -16.12 14.00
CA ASP A 125 14.77 -17.15 14.95
C ASP A 125 13.87 -18.17 14.27
N HIS A 126 12.93 -17.70 13.43
CA HIS A 126 12.08 -18.57 12.64
C HIS A 126 12.88 -19.42 11.64
N ALA A 127 13.83 -18.81 10.91
CA ALA A 127 14.68 -19.55 9.98
C ALA A 127 15.54 -20.60 10.68
N GLN A 128 16.09 -20.29 11.87
CA GLN A 128 16.87 -21.26 12.65
C GLN A 128 16.02 -22.39 13.25
N ALA A 129 14.78 -22.09 13.65
CA ALA A 129 13.86 -23.11 14.13
C ALA A 129 13.45 -24.07 12.99
N SER A 130 13.17 -23.54 11.79
CA SER A 130 12.83 -24.34 10.61
C SER A 130 14.02 -25.13 10.05
N ALA A 131 15.26 -24.65 10.20
CA ALA A 131 16.45 -25.36 9.76
C ALA A 131 16.87 -26.53 10.68
N LYS A 132 16.32 -26.61 11.89
CA LYS A 132 16.56 -27.70 12.86
C LYS A 132 15.51 -28.81 12.83
N GLN A 133 14.45 -28.65 12.02
CA GLN A 133 13.44 -29.67 11.75
C GLN A 133 13.81 -30.48 10.52
#